data_AF-A0A2G1NXM8-F1
#
_entry.id   AF-A0A2G1NXM8-F1
#
_cell.length_a   1.000
_cell.length_b   1.000
_cell.length_c   1.000
_cell.angle_alpha   90.00
_cell.angle_beta   90.00
_cell.angle_gamma   90.00
#
_symmetry.space_group_name_H-M   'P 1'
#
loop_
_entity.id
_entity.type
_entity.pdbx_description
1 polymer ?
#
loop_
_entity_poly.entity_id
_entity_poly.type
_entity_poly.pdbx_seq_one_letter_code
_entity_poly.pdbx_strand_id
1 'polypeptide(L)'
;MVEHDPEIIKKLVITRRYTKKAESYHNKQPHVTVVEKIRKRSGKVPEIGDRVPFIITVGSGLLVERAEDAEYVMSHNVPVDTEYYIHKQVLPPVERIFKSLGVNTKRLDTHAIGVNELVDKGSQKSLMDF
;
A
#
# COMPACT_ATOMS: atom_id res chain seq x y z
N MET A 1 10.16 1.29 18.97
CA MET A 1 9.31 0.34 18.23
C MET A 1 7.95 1.00 18.03
N VAL A 2 7.65 1.43 16.81
CA VAL A 2 6.48 2.26 16.43
C VAL A 2 5.39 1.40 15.76
N GLU A 3 5.61 0.09 15.66
CA GLU A 3 4.87 -0.79 14.73
C GLU A 3 3.40 -1.00 15.09
N HIS A 4 2.97 -0.67 16.31
CA HIS A 4 1.63 -1.01 16.83
C HIS A 4 0.90 0.14 17.53
N ASP A 5 1.26 1.40 17.24
CA ASP A 5 0.48 2.54 17.75
C ASP A 5 -0.89 2.58 17.03
N PRO A 6 -2.02 2.39 17.74
CA PRO A 6 -3.35 2.42 17.14
C PRO A 6 -3.65 3.74 16.41
N GLU A 7 -3.09 4.86 16.87
CA GLU A 7 -3.29 6.16 16.23
C GLU A 7 -2.56 6.25 14.88
N ILE A 8 -1.43 5.55 14.72
CA ILE A 8 -0.76 5.43 13.43
C ILE A 8 -1.56 4.51 12.52
N ILE A 9 -2.01 3.36 13.02
CA ILE A 9 -2.77 2.37 12.24
C ILE A 9 -4.07 3.00 11.68
N LYS A 10 -4.77 3.82 12.47
CA LYS A 10 -5.96 4.56 12.01
C LYS A 10 -5.70 5.43 10.78
N LYS A 11 -4.49 6.00 10.65
CA LYS A 11 -4.09 6.82 9.48
C LYS A 11 -3.82 5.99 8.22
N LEU A 12 -3.65 4.67 8.37
CA LEU A 12 -3.39 3.73 7.27
C LEU A 12 -4.69 3.09 6.74
N VAL A 13 -5.85 3.41 7.32
CA VAL A 13 -7.14 2.86 6.89
C VAL A 13 -7.51 3.38 5.51
N ILE A 14 -7.72 2.45 4.57
CA ILE A 14 -8.23 2.73 3.23
C ILE A 14 -9.73 2.46 3.22
N THR A 15 -10.52 3.33 2.59
CA THR A 15 -11.96 3.12 2.45
C THR A 15 -12.38 3.04 0.99
N ARG A 16 -13.21 2.06 0.65
CA ARG A 16 -13.85 1.96 -0.67
C ARG A 16 -15.34 1.65 -0.55
N ARG A 17 -16.13 2.17 -1.47
CA ARG A 17 -17.58 1.92 -1.52
C ARG A 17 -17.84 0.50 -2.05
N TYR A 18 -18.57 -0.29 -1.28
CA TYR A 18 -19.05 -1.61 -1.69
C TYR A 18 -20.24 -1.44 -2.62
N THR A 19 -20.01 -1.61 -3.93
CA THR A 19 -21.01 -1.27 -4.96
C THR A 19 -21.73 -2.48 -5.53
N LYS A 20 -21.13 -3.66 -5.50
CA LYS A 20 -21.75 -4.91 -5.96
C LYS A 20 -21.23 -6.09 -5.14
N LYS A 21 -21.90 -7.24 -5.24
CA LYS A 21 -21.46 -8.47 -4.55
C LYS A 21 -20.28 -9.13 -5.24
N ALA A 22 -19.54 -9.95 -4.50
CA ALA A 22 -18.31 -10.59 -4.96
C ALA A 22 -18.51 -11.41 -6.24
N GLU A 23 -19.67 -12.04 -6.39
CA GLU A 23 -20.03 -12.90 -7.52
C GLU A 23 -20.17 -12.12 -8.84
N SER A 24 -20.28 -10.79 -8.78
CA SER A 24 -20.47 -9.92 -9.95
C SER A 24 -19.18 -9.29 -10.49
N TYR A 25 -18.03 -9.51 -9.84
CA TYR A 25 -16.76 -8.94 -10.27
C TYR A 25 -15.89 -9.98 -10.96
N HIS A 26 -15.47 -9.67 -12.20
CA HIS A 26 -14.46 -10.47 -12.91
C HIS A 26 -13.09 -10.49 -12.21
N ASN A 27 -12.75 -9.39 -11.52
CA ASN A 27 -11.50 -9.26 -10.76
C ASN A 27 -11.82 -9.03 -9.28
N LYS A 28 -11.24 -9.84 -8.39
CA LYS A 28 -11.38 -9.65 -6.94
C LYS A 28 -10.82 -8.29 -6.54
N GLN A 29 -11.52 -7.60 -5.64
CA GLN A 29 -11.11 -6.30 -5.13
C GLN A 29 -10.87 -6.38 -3.61
N PRO A 30 -9.93 -5.60 -3.04
CA PRO A 30 -9.58 -5.66 -1.62
C PRO A 30 -10.80 -5.54 -0.69
N HIS A 31 -11.63 -4.52 -0.91
CA HIS A 31 -12.82 -4.26 -0.09
C HIS A 31 -13.88 -5.37 -0.19
N VAL A 32 -13.95 -6.08 -1.32
CA VAL A 32 -14.87 -7.22 -1.50
C VAL A 32 -14.35 -8.42 -0.69
N THR A 33 -13.05 -8.70 -0.76
CA THR A 33 -12.42 -9.77 0.04
C THR A 33 -12.56 -9.51 1.53
N VAL A 34 -12.44 -8.26 1.97
CA VAL A 34 -12.66 -7.86 3.37
C VAL A 34 -14.10 -8.14 3.79
N VAL A 35 -15.10 -7.76 2.98
CA VAL A 35 -16.52 -8.09 3.24
C VAL A 35 -16.72 -9.61 3.38
N GLU A 36 -16.10 -10.42 2.54
CA GLU A 36 -16.17 -11.89 2.64
C GLU A 36 -15.54 -12.41 3.94
N LYS A 37 -14.42 -11.83 4.37
CA LYS A 37 -13.75 -12.18 5.65
C LYS A 37 -14.62 -11.79 6.85
N ILE A 38 -15.21 -10.60 6.86
CA ILE A 38 -16.12 -10.16 7.94
C ILE A 38 -17.34 -11.10 7.99
N ARG A 39 -17.95 -11.41 6.83
CA ARG A 39 -19.07 -12.36 6.74
C ARG A 39 -18.72 -13.72 7.35
N LYS A 40 -17.53 -14.26 7.03
CA LYS A 40 -17.07 -15.55 7.56
C LYS A 40 -16.80 -15.52 9.07
N ARG A 41 -16.33 -14.40 9.61
CA ARG A 41 -16.00 -14.26 11.04
C ARG A 41 -17.21 -14.00 11.94
N SER A 42 -18.03 -13.01 11.59
CA SER A 42 -19.09 -12.50 12.48
C SER A 42 -20.50 -12.63 11.90
N GLY A 43 -20.64 -13.02 10.63
CA GLY A 43 -21.92 -13.04 9.93
C GLY A 43 -22.49 -11.66 9.58
N LYS A 44 -21.95 -10.57 10.14
CA LYS A 44 -22.35 -9.20 9.82
C LYS A 44 -21.69 -8.77 8.51
N VAL A 45 -22.47 -8.25 7.58
CA VAL A 45 -21.99 -7.88 6.26
C VAL A 45 -22.34 -6.42 6.01
N PRO A 46 -21.38 -5.57 5.59
CA PRO A 46 -21.69 -4.23 5.11
C PRO A 46 -22.72 -4.26 3.97
N GLU A 47 -23.60 -3.27 3.94
CA GLU A 47 -24.64 -3.17 2.92
C GLU A 47 -24.08 -2.58 1.60
N ILE A 48 -24.77 -2.86 0.50
CA ILE A 48 -24.41 -2.25 -0.79
C ILE A 48 -24.64 -0.74 -0.68
N GLY A 49 -23.59 0.03 -0.94
CA GLY A 49 -23.55 1.48 -0.76
C GLY A 49 -22.61 1.92 0.37
N ASP A 50 -22.33 1.03 1.32
CA ASP A 50 -21.46 1.34 2.47
C ASP A 50 -20.00 1.51 2.06
N ARG A 51 -19.26 2.28 2.87
CA ARG A 51 -17.80 2.34 2.78
C ARG A 51 -17.23 1.26 3.67
N VAL A 52 -16.42 0.39 3.07
CA VAL A 52 -15.71 -0.68 3.77
C VAL A 52 -14.30 -0.18 4.12
N PRO A 53 -13.96 -0.01 5.41
CA PRO A 53 -12.61 0.28 5.84
C PRO A 53 -11.76 -1.00 5.82
N PHE A 54 -10.52 -0.89 5.35
CA PHE A 54 -9.57 -1.99 5.34
C PHE A 54 -8.13 -1.51 5.39
N ILE A 55 -7.24 -2.42 5.79
CA ILE A 55 -5.80 -2.23 5.86
C ILE A 55 -5.11 -3.34 5.06
N ILE A 56 -3.96 -3.03 4.46
CA ILE A 56 -3.13 -4.03 3.79
C ILE A 56 -2.11 -4.59 4.79
N THR A 57 -2.19 -5.89 5.05
CA THR A 57 -1.33 -6.59 6.03
C THR A 57 -0.14 -7.25 5.35
N VAL A 58 0.90 -7.55 6.12
CA VAL A 58 2.04 -8.35 5.65
C VAL A 58 1.53 -9.75 5.25
N GLY A 59 2.05 -10.29 4.15
CA GLY A 59 1.70 -11.62 3.67
C GLY A 59 2.23 -11.92 2.27
N SER A 60 2.17 -13.19 1.88
CA SER A 60 2.40 -13.63 0.51
C SER A 60 1.09 -13.62 -0.29
N GLY A 61 1.19 -13.78 -1.61
CA GLY A 61 0.03 -13.83 -2.50
C GLY A 61 -0.40 -12.46 -3.04
N LEU A 62 -1.63 -12.40 -3.52
CA LEU A 62 -2.15 -11.20 -4.18
C LEU A 62 -2.50 -10.11 -3.16
N LEU A 63 -2.34 -8.84 -3.55
CA LEU A 63 -2.69 -7.69 -2.70
C LEU A 63 -4.12 -7.79 -2.12
N VAL A 64 -5.04 -8.34 -2.91
CA VAL A 64 -6.46 -8.47 -2.54
C VAL A 64 -6.67 -9.45 -1.38
N GLU A 65 -5.83 -10.48 -1.27
CA GLU A 65 -5.88 -11.49 -0.21
C GLU A 65 -5.32 -10.95 1.11
N ARG A 66 -4.37 -10.03 0.98
CA ARG A 66 -3.70 -9.30 2.05
C ARG A 66 -4.51 -8.12 2.59
N ALA A 67 -5.69 -7.86 2.03
CA ALA A 67 -6.61 -6.87 2.57
C ALA A 67 -7.35 -7.44 3.78
N GLU A 68 -7.36 -6.70 4.88
CA GLU A 68 -8.00 -7.10 6.14
C GLU A 68 -8.85 -5.98 6.72
N ASP A 69 -9.89 -6.37 7.47
CA ASP A 69 -10.75 -5.44 8.18
C ASP A 69 -9.95 -4.59 9.18
N ALA A 70 -10.16 -3.27 9.17
CA ALA A 70 -9.37 -2.35 9.97
C ALA A 70 -9.53 -2.60 11.48
N GLU A 71 -10.75 -2.89 11.93
CA GLU A 71 -11.04 -3.20 13.33
C GLU A 71 -10.32 -4.49 13.75
N TYR A 72 -10.41 -5.52 12.92
CA TYR A 72 -9.70 -6.78 13.15
C TYR A 72 -8.19 -6.61 13.27
N VAL A 73 -7.58 -5.78 12.40
CA VAL A 73 -6.14 -5.49 12.44
C VAL A 73 -5.74 -4.84 13.76
N MET A 74 -6.51 -3.85 14.22
CA MET A 74 -6.25 -3.16 15.48
C MET A 74 -6.45 -4.07 16.70
N SER A 75 -7.53 -4.84 16.74
CA SER A 75 -7.87 -5.67 17.90
C SER A 75 -6.99 -6.92 18.04
N HIS A 76 -6.43 -7.43 16.95
CA HIS A 76 -5.58 -8.63 16.94
C HIS A 76 -4.10 -8.31 16.66
N ASN A 77 -3.75 -7.02 16.60
CA ASN A 77 -2.38 -6.57 16.38
C ASN A 77 -1.73 -7.20 15.13
N VAL A 78 -2.49 -7.21 14.02
CA VAL A 78 -2.03 -7.84 12.77
C VAL A 78 -0.94 -6.96 12.12
N PRO A 79 0.21 -7.51 11.71
CA PRO A 79 1.27 -6.73 11.08
C PRO A 79 0.82 -6.03 9.79
N VAL A 80 1.05 -4.73 9.72
CA VAL A 80 0.72 -3.89 8.56
C VAL A 80 1.86 -3.89 7.56
N ASP A 81 1.56 -3.97 6.25
CA ASP A 81 2.60 -3.88 5.22
C ASP A 81 3.03 -2.42 5.00
N THR A 82 4.03 -1.97 5.75
CA THR A 82 4.60 -0.63 5.64
C THR A 82 5.13 -0.32 4.24
N GLU A 83 5.72 -1.32 3.56
CA GLU A 83 6.28 -1.17 2.23
C GLU A 83 5.19 -0.82 1.22
N TYR A 84 4.02 -1.47 1.34
CA TYR A 84 2.86 -1.13 0.53
C TYR A 84 2.45 0.34 0.71
N TYR A 85 2.35 0.83 1.95
CA TYR A 85 1.92 2.21 2.18
C TYR A 85 2.95 3.22 1.69
N ILE A 86 4.24 2.98 1.90
CA ILE A 86 5.31 3.84 1.38
C ILE A 86 5.25 3.88 -0.15
N HIS A 87 5.33 2.73 -0.81
CA HIS A 87 5.50 2.68 -2.26
C HIS A 87 4.22 2.88 -3.06
N LYS A 88 3.05 2.54 -2.51
CA LYS A 88 1.78 2.60 -3.25
C LYS A 88 0.86 3.74 -2.81
N GLN A 89 1.06 4.33 -1.63
CA GLN A 89 0.21 5.41 -1.12
C GLN A 89 0.98 6.73 -0.95
N VAL A 90 2.20 6.70 -0.41
CA VAL A 90 2.96 7.92 -0.09
C VAL A 90 3.80 8.42 -1.27
N LEU A 91 4.61 7.56 -1.88
CA LEU A 91 5.50 7.96 -2.97
C LEU A 91 4.76 8.52 -4.20
N PRO A 92 3.67 7.91 -4.71
CA PRO A 92 3.06 8.39 -5.96
C PRO A 92 2.50 9.84 -5.89
N PRO A 93 1.85 10.27 -4.79
CA PRO A 93 1.52 11.67 -4.57
C PRO A 93 2.74 12.58 -4.45
N VAL A 94 3.78 12.17 -3.71
CA VAL A 94 5.01 12.96 -3.53
C VAL A 94 5.72 13.18 -4.87
N GLU A 95 5.85 12.13 -5.67
CA GLU A 95 6.41 12.21 -7.02
C GLU A 95 5.64 13.18 -7.91
N ARG A 96 4.30 13.16 -7.82
CA ARG A 96 3.45 14.06 -8.60
C ARG A 96 3.68 15.53 -8.23
N ILE A 97 3.87 15.82 -6.94
CA ILE A 97 4.21 17.15 -6.46
C ILE A 97 5.57 17.58 -7.00
N PHE A 98 6.60 16.75 -6.86
CA PHE A 98 7.96 17.08 -7.32
C PHE A 98 8.06 17.23 -8.83
N LYS A 99 7.36 16.39 -9.59
CA LYS A 99 7.23 16.55 -11.04
C LYS A 99 6.61 17.91 -11.40
N SER A 100 5.62 18.37 -10.64
CA SER A 100 4.98 19.67 -10.85
C SER A 100 5.92 20.85 -10.55
N LEU A 101 6.93 20.62 -9.71
CA LEU A 101 7.99 21.59 -9.41
C LEU A 101 9.19 21.51 -10.38
N GLY A 102 9.10 20.67 -11.44
CA GLY A 102 10.18 20.49 -12.41
C GLY A 102 11.34 19.62 -11.93
N VAL A 103 11.19 18.93 -10.79
CA VAL A 103 12.21 18.00 -10.26
C VAL A 103 11.98 16.61 -10.85
N ASN A 104 13.01 16.04 -11.49
CA ASN A 104 12.97 14.66 -11.98
C ASN A 104 13.15 13.68 -10.80
N THR A 105 12.14 12.87 -10.53
CA THR A 105 12.02 12.06 -9.31
C THR A 105 12.78 10.74 -9.35
N LYS A 106 13.58 10.47 -10.38
CA LYS A 106 14.43 9.26 -10.49
C LYS A 106 15.40 9.03 -9.32
N ARG A 107 15.54 9.99 -8.39
CA ARG A 107 16.39 9.90 -7.18
C ARG A 107 15.64 9.53 -5.90
N LEU A 108 14.29 9.50 -5.92
CA LEU A 108 13.50 9.21 -4.71
C LEU A 108 13.52 7.72 -4.35
N ASP A 109 13.67 6.85 -5.33
CA ASP A 109 13.79 5.41 -5.12
C ASP A 109 15.15 5.02 -4.53
N THR A 110 16.18 5.86 -4.67
CA THR A 110 17.57 5.48 -4.38
C THR A 110 18.01 5.73 -2.93
N HIS A 111 17.19 6.35 -2.08
CA HIS A 111 17.61 6.71 -0.71
C HIS A 111 16.62 6.35 0.40
N ALA A 112 15.51 5.67 0.10
CA ALA A 112 14.50 5.41 1.13
C ALA A 112 15.02 4.50 2.26
N ILE A 113 15.92 3.54 2.03
CA ILE A 113 16.60 2.79 3.10
C ILE A 113 17.97 2.33 2.57
N GLY A 114 19.06 2.72 3.25
CA GLY A 114 20.43 2.60 2.73
C GLY A 114 20.85 1.22 2.24
N VAL A 115 21.14 1.11 0.94
CA VAL A 115 22.03 0.09 0.34
C VAL A 115 22.71 0.69 -0.90
N ASN A 116 24.05 0.72 -0.85
CA ASN A 116 25.02 0.85 -1.95
C ASN A 116 25.22 2.18 -2.71
N GLU A 117 26.14 2.95 -2.13
CA GLU A 117 27.01 3.98 -2.70
C GLU A 117 28.10 3.43 -3.66
N LEU A 118 27.83 2.40 -4.49
CA LEU A 118 28.89 1.72 -5.27
C LEU A 118 28.65 1.55 -6.79
N VAL A 119 27.60 2.10 -7.39
CA VAL A 119 27.38 1.93 -8.85
C VAL A 119 27.86 3.11 -9.71
N ASP A 120 28.35 4.22 -9.14
CA ASP A 120 28.74 5.40 -9.94
C ASP A 120 30.20 5.84 -9.80
N LYS A 121 31.12 4.88 -9.72
CA LYS A 121 32.54 5.12 -10.06
C LYS A 121 32.97 4.18 -11.19
N GLY A 122 32.50 4.52 -12.39
CA GLY A 122 32.83 3.83 -13.64
C GLY A 122 32.99 4.78 -14.84
N SER A 123 33.56 5.96 -14.60
CA SER A 123 34.34 6.76 -15.57
C SER A 123 33.70 7.09 -16.93
N GLN A 124 33.11 8.28 -17.03
CA GLN A 124 33.30 9.09 -18.24
C GLN A 124 34.78 9.49 -18.35
N LYS A 125 35.39 9.20 -19.50
CA LYS A 125 36.45 9.95 -20.21
C LYS A 125 36.65 9.23 -21.54
N SER A 126 36.81 9.80 -22.72
CA SER A 126 36.59 11.10 -23.35
C SER A 126 36.69 10.77 -24.84
N LEU A 127 35.89 11.40 -25.71
CA LEU A 127 36.14 11.39 -27.15
C LEU A 127 37.42 12.20 -27.47
N MET A 128 38.07 11.83 -28.58
CA MET A 128 39.30 12.35 -29.21
C MET A 128 40.59 11.62 -28.81
N ASP A 129 41.05 10.73 -29.69
CA ASP A 129 42.35 10.84 -30.36
C ASP A 129 42.34 9.99 -31.65
N PHE A 130 42.44 10.70 -32.78
CA PHE A 130 42.97 10.24 -34.06
C PHE A 130 44.50 10.37 -34.02
#